data_AF-A0A7S0Y1W6-F1
#
_entry.id   AF-A0A7S0Y1W6-F1
#
_cell.length_a   1.000
_cell.length_b   1.000
_cell.length_c   1.000
_cell.angle_alpha   90.00
_cell.angle_beta   90.00
_cell.angle_gamma   90.00
#
_symmetry.space_group_name_H-M   'P 1'
#
loop_
_entity.id
_entity.type
_entity.pdbx_description
1 polymer ?
#
loop_
_entity_poly.entity_id
_entity_poly.type
_entity_poly.pdbx_seq_one_letter_code
_entity_poly.pdbx_strand_id
1 'polypeptide(L)'
;YRARGRGGVRSFDMKPGRSVLLLAAAALILPDPASGFGGVSVGRLLPNGAHLRSPAPAKAHSRLPPRVPLPPVKSSRRAALRMSLASDITFYNTLTRDKQPFEPIQQGKVSMYTCGPTVYDFAHIGNFRAFLTYDLIKRWLLYCGFEVDHVCNLTDVDDKIIQRMKRDKISLKDLTNRYADAFLSDLALLNVVPAGKYPRATDHIDDMVVMIQGLVDKGNAYESNGSYYFDVESFPNYGNLARLDFDNMKDGAGEGG
;
A
#
# COMPACT_ATOMS: atom_id res chain seq x y z
N TYR A 1 -31.82 25.41 9.11
CA TYR A 1 -32.24 26.78 8.73
C TYR A 1 -31.27 27.80 9.32
N ARG A 2 -30.80 28.73 8.49
CA ARG A 2 -29.92 29.90 8.74
C ARG A 2 -28.46 29.67 9.16
N ALA A 3 -27.58 29.95 8.20
CA ALA A 3 -26.16 30.25 8.40
C ALA A 3 -25.94 31.63 9.04
N ARG A 4 -24.93 31.74 9.92
CA ARG A 4 -24.04 32.91 10.07
C ARG A 4 -22.67 32.42 10.52
N GLY A 5 -21.64 32.85 9.80
CA GLY A 5 -20.29 32.32 9.92
C GLY A 5 -19.45 32.87 11.07
N ARG A 6 -18.23 32.34 11.15
CA ARG A 6 -16.97 33.03 11.48
C ARG A 6 -15.84 32.04 11.23
N GLY A 7 -14.81 32.50 10.51
CA GLY A 7 -13.57 31.78 10.33
C GLY A 7 -12.96 31.43 11.69
N GLY A 8 -12.49 30.20 11.77
CA GLY A 8 -11.81 29.63 12.92
C GLY A 8 -11.52 28.19 12.58
N VAL A 9 -10.26 27.91 12.26
CA VAL A 9 -9.72 26.55 12.22
C VAL A 9 -10.03 25.95 13.59
N ARG A 10 -11.06 25.10 13.66
CA ARG A 10 -11.38 24.40 14.90
C ARG A 10 -10.33 23.31 15.05
N SER A 11 -9.45 23.50 16.03
CA SER A 11 -8.55 22.48 16.53
C SER A 11 -9.35 21.22 16.82
N PHE A 12 -9.05 20.12 16.13
CA PHE A 12 -9.62 18.81 16.40
C PHE A 12 -8.93 18.23 17.64
N ASP A 13 -9.63 18.26 18.77
CA ASP A 13 -9.19 17.64 20.01
C ASP A 13 -9.48 16.12 19.96
N MET A 14 -8.44 15.32 19.68
CA MET A 14 -8.53 13.85 19.66
C MET A 14 -8.63 13.30 21.07
N LYS A 15 -9.85 13.00 21.54
CA LYS A 15 -10.05 12.28 22.80
C LYS A 15 -9.63 10.80 22.68
N PRO A 16 -8.97 10.21 23.69
CA PRO A 16 -8.59 8.79 23.68
C PRO A 16 -9.85 7.91 23.69
N GLY A 17 -9.98 7.01 22.72
CA GLY A 17 -11.05 6.00 22.69
C GLY A 17 -12.06 6.10 21.54
N ARG A 18 -11.86 6.99 20.56
CA ARG A 18 -12.62 6.99 19.30
C ARG A 18 -11.71 6.43 18.20
N SER A 19 -11.99 5.20 17.78
CA SER A 19 -11.26 4.52 16.71
C SER A 19 -11.36 5.35 15.43
N VAL A 20 -10.22 5.82 14.93
CA VAL A 20 -10.10 6.38 13.58
C VAL A 20 -10.17 5.21 12.63
N LEU A 21 -11.37 4.76 12.31
CA LEU A 21 -11.60 3.89 11.15
C LEU A 21 -11.61 4.78 9.90
N LEU A 22 -10.50 5.45 9.61
CA LEU A 22 -10.34 6.22 8.37
C LEU A 22 -8.91 6.11 7.85
N LEU A 23 -8.57 4.91 7.40
CA LEU A 23 -7.42 4.67 6.52
C LEU A 23 -7.88 4.23 5.13
N ALA A 24 -9.08 4.67 4.72
CA ALA A 24 -9.65 4.38 3.41
C ALA A 24 -9.59 5.57 2.42
N ALA A 25 -9.02 6.73 2.80
CA ALA A 25 -8.92 7.86 1.87
C ALA A 25 -7.75 7.75 0.88
N ALA A 26 -6.72 6.93 1.17
CA ALA A 26 -5.66 6.60 0.21
C ALA A 26 -5.87 5.24 -0.51
N ALA A 27 -6.90 4.48 -0.12
CA ALA A 27 -7.20 3.15 -0.64
C ALA A 27 -8.38 3.10 -1.62
N LEU A 28 -9.04 4.23 -1.90
CA LEU A 28 -10.18 4.29 -2.82
C LEU A 28 -9.84 4.00 -4.31
N ILE A 29 -8.57 3.67 -4.66
CA ILE A 29 -8.16 3.34 -6.04
C ILE A 29 -7.28 2.07 -6.15
N LEU A 30 -7.00 1.28 -5.11
CA LEU A 30 -6.24 0.02 -5.29
C LEU A 30 -6.75 -1.15 -4.42
N PRO A 31 -6.81 -2.38 -4.97
CA PRO A 31 -7.51 -3.50 -4.37
C PRO A 31 -6.76 -4.12 -3.18
N ASP A 32 -7.56 -4.68 -2.27
CA ASP A 32 -7.19 -5.71 -1.31
C ASP A 32 -6.54 -6.91 -2.02
N PRO A 33 -5.31 -7.34 -1.68
CA PRO A 33 -4.74 -8.57 -2.18
C PRO A 33 -5.23 -9.76 -1.34
N ALA A 34 -6.53 -10.03 -1.35
CA ALA A 34 -7.10 -11.21 -0.71
C ALA A 34 -8.30 -11.78 -1.50
N SER A 35 -8.01 -12.33 -2.69
CA SER A 35 -8.77 -13.39 -3.41
C SER A 35 -8.36 -13.33 -4.89
N GLY A 36 -8.09 -14.38 -5.65
CA GLY A 36 -8.01 -15.82 -5.49
C GLY A 36 -7.73 -16.36 -6.90
N PHE A 37 -6.73 -17.22 -7.06
CA PHE A 37 -6.64 -18.12 -8.21
C PHE A 37 -6.08 -19.45 -7.71
N GLY A 38 -6.83 -20.51 -7.99
CA GLY A 38 -6.77 -21.80 -7.32
C GLY A 38 -5.55 -22.65 -7.64
N GLY A 39 -5.44 -23.74 -6.87
CA GLY A 39 -4.49 -24.80 -7.12
C GLY A 39 -4.29 -25.75 -5.94
N VAL A 40 -5.11 -26.81 -5.94
CA VAL A 40 -4.79 -28.17 -5.45
C VAL A 40 -4.66 -28.39 -3.93
N SER A 41 -5.70 -29.03 -3.38
CA SER A 41 -5.61 -29.79 -2.13
C SER A 41 -4.82 -31.08 -2.35
N VAL A 42 -3.71 -31.27 -1.63
CA VAL A 42 -3.20 -32.60 -1.25
C VAL A 42 -2.51 -32.45 0.10
N GLY A 43 -2.92 -33.25 1.10
CA GLY A 43 -2.05 -33.56 2.24
C GLY A 43 -2.66 -33.45 3.64
N ARG A 44 -3.57 -34.38 3.96
CA ARG A 44 -3.67 -35.15 5.22
C ARG A 44 -3.22 -34.48 6.54
N LEU A 45 -4.18 -34.24 7.44
CA LEU A 45 -3.94 -33.97 8.86
C LEU A 45 -3.03 -35.03 9.50
N LEU A 46 -1.95 -34.59 10.14
CA LEU A 46 -1.32 -35.32 11.23
C LEU A 46 -1.86 -34.77 12.56
N PRO A 47 -2.33 -35.63 13.48
CA PRO A 47 -2.71 -35.21 14.81
C PRO A 47 -1.44 -35.01 15.67
N ASN A 48 -1.48 -34.03 16.57
CA ASN A 48 -0.46 -33.64 17.56
C ASN A 48 0.60 -32.64 17.06
N GLY A 49 0.27 -31.34 17.11
CA GLY A 49 1.16 -30.24 16.76
C GLY A 49 1.68 -29.49 17.99
N ALA A 50 2.91 -29.81 18.39
CA ALA A 50 3.70 -29.04 19.35
C ALA A 50 3.80 -27.57 18.95
N HIS A 51 3.79 -26.68 19.94
CA HIS A 51 4.11 -25.26 19.76
C HIS A 51 5.48 -25.09 19.08
N LEU A 52 5.49 -24.71 17.81
CA LEU A 52 6.69 -24.17 17.16
C LEU A 52 6.98 -22.81 17.80
N ARG A 53 7.92 -22.80 18.76
CA ARG A 53 8.55 -21.57 19.23
C ARG A 53 9.13 -20.85 18.01
N SER A 54 8.76 -19.59 17.81
CA SER A 54 9.41 -18.72 16.83
C SER A 54 10.92 -18.75 17.08
N PRO A 55 11.76 -18.99 16.06
CA PRO A 55 13.19 -18.92 16.24
C PRO A 55 13.57 -17.50 16.68
N ALA A 56 14.53 -17.41 17.59
CA ALA A 56 15.15 -16.14 17.99
C ALA A 56 15.60 -15.36 16.72
N PRO A 57 15.61 -14.00 16.76
CA PRO A 57 16.02 -13.21 15.60
C PRO A 57 17.38 -13.70 15.11
N ALA A 58 17.43 -14.12 13.84
CA ALA A 58 18.66 -14.59 13.22
C ALA A 58 19.72 -13.50 13.38
N LYS A 59 20.90 -13.89 13.88
CA LYS A 59 22.07 -13.02 13.98
C LYS A 59 22.29 -12.34 12.63
N ALA A 60 22.38 -11.02 12.62
CA ALA A 60 22.60 -10.21 11.42
C ALA A 60 23.69 -10.85 10.54
N HIS A 61 23.31 -11.31 9.35
CA HIS A 61 24.27 -11.74 8.35
C HIS A 61 25.11 -10.52 7.98
N SER A 62 26.36 -10.52 8.42
CA SER A 62 27.26 -9.36 8.46
C SER A 62 27.76 -8.90 7.08
N ARG A 63 27.18 -9.36 5.98
CA ARG A 63 27.45 -8.88 4.62
C ARG A 63 26.18 -9.01 3.78
N LEU A 64 25.49 -7.88 3.56
CA LEU A 64 24.54 -7.77 2.46
C LEU A 64 25.26 -8.13 1.16
N PRO A 65 24.63 -8.90 0.25
CA PRO A 65 25.23 -9.15 -1.06
C PRO A 65 25.50 -7.82 -1.75
N PRO A 66 26.61 -7.69 -2.51
CA PRO A 66 26.92 -6.47 -3.22
C PRO A 66 25.75 -6.12 -4.15
N ARG A 67 25.25 -4.89 -4.04
CA ARG A 67 24.23 -4.37 -4.98
C ARG A 67 24.77 -4.58 -6.38
N VAL A 68 24.05 -5.33 -7.21
CA VAL A 68 24.37 -5.43 -8.63
C VAL A 68 24.18 -4.03 -9.23
N PRO A 69 25.27 -3.33 -9.62
CA PRO A 69 25.13 -2.00 -10.16
C PRO A 69 24.33 -2.08 -11.46
N LEU A 70 23.41 -1.15 -11.68
CA LEU A 70 22.82 -1.01 -13.00
C LEU A 70 23.96 -0.75 -13.99
N PRO A 71 24.02 -1.47 -15.13
CA PRO A 71 25.15 -1.40 -16.02
C PRO A 71 25.32 0.02 -16.58
N PRO A 72 26.56 0.59 -16.59
CA PRO A 72 26.82 1.92 -17.10
C PRO A 72 26.51 2.01 -18.61
N VAL A 73 25.96 3.14 -19.02
CA VAL A 73 25.38 3.35 -20.35
C VAL A 73 26.33 4.22 -21.19
N LYS A 74 27.09 3.61 -22.11
CA LYS A 74 28.01 4.35 -23.00
C LYS A 74 28.00 3.86 -24.47
N SER A 75 26.92 3.26 -24.98
CA SER A 75 26.86 2.87 -26.41
C SER A 75 25.53 3.19 -27.09
N SER A 76 25.60 3.78 -28.29
CA SER A 76 24.47 4.23 -29.12
C SER A 76 23.53 3.10 -29.54
N ARG A 77 24.04 1.87 -29.77
CA ARG A 77 23.22 0.68 -30.04
C ARG A 77 22.30 0.29 -28.88
N ARG A 78 22.74 0.49 -27.62
CA ARG A 78 21.90 0.21 -26.44
C ARG A 78 20.82 1.27 -26.25
N ALA A 79 21.05 2.51 -26.68
CA ALA A 79 20.03 3.56 -26.64
C ALA A 79 18.87 3.27 -27.60
N ALA A 80 19.16 2.87 -28.85
CA ALA A 80 18.14 2.49 -29.82
C ALA A 80 17.34 1.26 -29.37
N LEU A 81 18.02 0.23 -28.83
CA LEU A 81 17.34 -0.94 -28.26
C LEU A 81 16.43 -0.57 -27.08
N ARG A 82 16.85 0.36 -26.22
CA ARG A 82 16.04 0.84 -25.09
C ARG A 82 14.83 1.63 -25.53
N MET A 83 14.97 2.51 -26.53
CA MET A 83 13.84 3.24 -27.09
C MET A 83 12.82 2.28 -27.70
N SER A 84 13.26 1.26 -28.44
CA SER A 84 12.36 0.20 -28.94
C SER A 84 11.67 -0.55 -27.79
N LEU A 85 12.41 -0.98 -26.77
CA LEU A 85 11.84 -1.69 -25.62
C LEU A 85 10.88 -0.83 -24.77
N ALA A 86 11.08 0.49 -24.74
CA ALA A 86 10.19 1.42 -24.07
C ALA A 86 8.84 1.58 -24.80
N SER A 87 8.85 1.52 -26.14
CA SER A 87 7.65 1.64 -26.97
C SER A 87 6.77 0.38 -26.98
N ASP A 88 7.31 -0.77 -26.60
CA ASP A 88 6.61 -2.07 -26.63
C ASP A 88 6.09 -2.53 -25.25
N ILE A 89 6.21 -1.70 -24.21
CA ILE A 89 5.75 -2.07 -22.87
C ILE A 89 4.23 -2.14 -22.86
N THR A 90 3.70 -3.26 -22.38
CA THR A 90 2.26 -3.46 -22.22
C THR A 90 1.99 -3.96 -20.80
N PHE A 91 1.02 -3.34 -20.12
CA PHE A 91 0.56 -3.78 -18.80
C PHE A 91 -0.87 -4.26 -18.86
N TYR A 92 -1.18 -5.27 -18.04
CA TYR A 92 -2.57 -5.63 -17.78
C TYR A 92 -3.18 -4.58 -16.85
N ASN A 93 -4.16 -3.84 -17.35
CA ASN A 93 -4.85 -2.82 -16.58
C ASN A 93 -6.07 -3.45 -15.88
N THR A 94 -6.03 -3.53 -14.55
CA THR A 94 -7.12 -4.11 -13.75
C THR A 94 -8.45 -3.39 -13.94
N LEU A 95 -8.45 -2.09 -14.25
CA LEU A 95 -9.67 -1.31 -14.48
C LEU A 95 -10.38 -1.75 -15.78
N THR A 96 -9.62 -1.94 -16.86
CA THR A 96 -10.19 -2.29 -18.18
C THR A 96 -10.19 -3.78 -18.47
N ARG A 97 -9.47 -4.57 -17.66
CA ARG A 97 -9.26 -6.02 -17.81
C ARG A 97 -8.58 -6.42 -19.10
N ASP A 98 -7.77 -5.52 -19.66
CA ASP A 98 -7.07 -5.73 -20.91
C ASP A 98 -5.59 -5.36 -20.81
N LYS A 99 -4.80 -5.94 -21.70
CA LYS A 99 -3.40 -5.58 -21.92
C LYS A 99 -3.36 -4.30 -22.75
N GLN A 100 -2.84 -3.24 -22.15
CA GLN A 100 -2.77 -1.92 -22.77
C GLN A 100 -1.32 -1.47 -22.93
N PRO A 101 -0.98 -0.79 -24.04
CA PRO A 101 0.31 -0.12 -24.17
C PRO A 101 0.55 0.82 -22.99
N PHE A 102 1.76 0.80 -22.46
CA PHE A 102 2.17 1.68 -21.38
C PHE A 102 2.65 3.01 -21.95
N GLU A 103 1.92 4.06 -21.65
CA GLU A 103 2.29 5.43 -21.99
C GLU A 103 2.47 6.24 -20.70
N PRO A 104 3.68 6.76 -20.41
CA PRO A 104 3.88 7.57 -19.23
C PRO A 104 3.18 8.93 -19.36
N ILE A 105 2.66 9.46 -18.26
CA ILE A 105 2.03 10.79 -18.21
C ILE A 105 3.02 11.88 -18.68
N GLN A 106 4.30 11.75 -18.30
CA GLN A 106 5.38 12.62 -18.75
C GLN A 106 6.41 11.79 -19.51
N GLN A 107 6.77 12.20 -20.72
CA GLN A 107 7.74 11.48 -21.55
C GLN A 107 9.05 11.21 -20.80
N GLY A 108 9.48 9.94 -20.77
CA GLY A 108 10.72 9.51 -20.11
C GLY A 108 10.64 9.41 -18.58
N LYS A 109 9.51 9.75 -17.95
CA LYS A 109 9.34 9.69 -16.48
C LYS A 109 8.14 8.86 -16.08
N VAL A 110 8.30 8.03 -15.05
CA VAL A 110 7.24 7.17 -14.52
C VAL A 110 7.05 7.46 -13.04
N SER A 111 5.84 7.87 -12.66
CA SER A 111 5.40 7.90 -11.28
C SER A 111 4.78 6.55 -10.91
N MET A 112 5.31 5.91 -9.87
CA MET A 112 4.90 4.58 -9.42
C MET A 112 4.58 4.63 -7.93
N TYR A 113 3.36 4.25 -7.56
CA TYR A 113 2.95 4.06 -6.17
C TYR A 113 2.70 2.59 -5.89
N THR A 114 3.15 2.09 -4.74
CA THR A 114 2.90 0.72 -4.30
C THR A 114 2.49 0.71 -2.83
N CYS A 115 1.44 -0.05 -2.49
CA CYS A 115 1.07 -0.27 -1.10
C CYS A 115 2.22 -0.98 -0.35
N GLY A 116 2.67 -0.39 0.76
CA GLY A 116 3.60 -1.04 1.66
C GLY A 116 2.92 -1.73 2.85
N PRO A 117 3.71 -2.23 3.81
CA PRO A 117 3.18 -3.06 4.89
C PRO A 117 2.51 -2.23 5.99
N THR A 118 1.59 -2.86 6.71
CA THR A 118 1.23 -2.42 8.07
C THR A 118 2.31 -2.89 9.04
N VAL A 119 3.00 -1.94 9.68
CA VAL A 119 4.22 -2.21 10.46
C VAL A 119 3.92 -2.62 11.91
N TYR A 120 3.18 -3.73 12.07
CA TYR A 120 2.80 -4.30 13.37
C TYR A 120 3.44 -5.67 13.66
N ASP A 121 3.95 -6.36 12.63
CA ASP A 121 4.69 -7.62 12.73
C ASP A 121 5.69 -7.78 11.56
N PHE A 122 6.46 -8.85 11.57
CA PHE A 122 7.35 -9.20 10.46
C PHE A 122 6.57 -9.54 9.20
N ALA A 123 7.03 -9.03 8.05
CA ALA A 123 6.49 -9.40 6.75
C ALA A 123 6.76 -10.88 6.46
N HIS A 124 5.77 -11.58 5.92
CA HIS A 124 5.90 -12.99 5.53
C HIS A 124 6.17 -13.12 4.02
N ILE A 125 6.54 -14.32 3.58
CA ILE A 125 6.88 -14.61 2.17
C ILE A 125 5.77 -14.19 1.19
N GLY A 126 4.50 -14.33 1.59
CA GLY A 126 3.37 -13.83 0.82
C GLY A 126 3.40 -12.32 0.55
N ASN A 127 3.84 -11.49 1.51
CA ASN A 127 4.02 -10.05 1.29
C ASN A 127 5.18 -9.80 0.33
N PHE A 128 6.31 -10.49 0.51
CA PHE A 128 7.50 -10.31 -0.33
C PHE A 128 7.28 -10.68 -1.80
N ARG A 129 6.36 -11.58 -2.13
CA ARG A 129 5.95 -11.82 -3.51
C ARG A 129 5.50 -10.54 -4.22
N ALA A 130 4.72 -9.69 -3.56
CA ALA A 130 4.27 -8.42 -4.12
C ALA A 130 5.44 -7.45 -4.30
N PHE A 131 6.29 -7.29 -3.27
CA PHE A 131 7.45 -6.41 -3.32
C PHE A 131 8.46 -6.81 -4.40
N LEU A 132 8.69 -8.11 -4.62
CA LEU A 132 9.53 -8.61 -5.71
C LEU A 132 8.91 -8.35 -7.09
N THR A 133 7.58 -8.42 -7.20
CA THR A 133 6.88 -8.05 -8.45
C THR A 133 7.05 -6.56 -8.75
N TYR A 134 6.91 -5.70 -7.74
CA TYR A 134 7.14 -4.27 -7.88
C TYR A 134 8.60 -3.96 -8.25
N ASP A 135 9.55 -4.66 -7.64
CA ASP A 135 10.98 -4.56 -7.97
C ASP A 135 11.24 -4.93 -9.42
N LEU A 136 10.67 -6.03 -9.91
CA LEU A 136 10.82 -6.47 -11.29
C LEU A 136 10.31 -5.42 -12.28
N ILE A 137 9.12 -4.86 -12.02
CA ILE A 137 8.54 -3.79 -12.85
C ILE A 137 9.45 -2.57 -12.85
N LYS A 138 9.88 -2.11 -11.67
CA LYS A 138 10.77 -0.95 -11.53
C LYS A 138 12.10 -1.15 -12.27
N ARG A 139 12.74 -2.30 -12.08
CA ARG A 139 14.00 -2.66 -12.76
C ARG A 139 13.83 -2.67 -14.27
N TRP A 140 12.71 -3.20 -14.76
CA TRP A 140 12.40 -3.19 -16.19
C TRP A 140 12.26 -1.78 -16.74
N LEU A 141 11.50 -0.92 -16.07
CA LEU A 141 11.33 0.49 -16.47
C LEU A 141 12.68 1.25 -16.47
N LEU A 142 13.49 1.08 -15.43
CA LEU A 142 14.84 1.66 -15.36
C LEU A 142 15.72 1.11 -16.50
N TYR A 143 15.61 -0.18 -16.81
CA TYR A 143 16.35 -0.80 -17.91
C TYR A 143 15.94 -0.24 -19.28
N CYS A 144 14.65 0.04 -19.49
CA CYS A 144 14.13 0.71 -20.69
C CYS A 144 14.53 2.19 -20.78
N GLY A 145 15.15 2.76 -19.74
CA GLY A 145 15.67 4.12 -19.74
C GLY A 145 14.74 5.17 -19.13
N PHE A 146 13.66 4.74 -18.45
CA PHE A 146 12.80 5.67 -17.72
C PHE A 146 13.45 6.13 -16.41
N GLU A 147 13.20 7.39 -16.05
CA GLU A 147 13.34 7.87 -14.69
C GLU A 147 12.10 7.41 -13.90
N VAL A 148 12.28 6.66 -12.81
CA VAL A 148 11.16 6.13 -12.02
C VAL A 148 11.12 6.80 -10.64
N ASP A 149 10.11 7.62 -10.41
CA ASP A 149 9.77 8.16 -9.08
C ASP A 149 8.82 7.18 -8.38
N HIS A 150 9.37 6.44 -7.40
CA HIS A 150 8.66 5.37 -6.73
C HIS A 150 8.40 5.72 -5.26
N VAL A 151 7.13 5.69 -4.86
CA VAL A 151 6.67 5.88 -3.47
C VAL A 151 6.05 4.58 -2.94
N CYS A 152 6.43 4.19 -1.72
CA CYS A 152 5.84 3.04 -1.03
C CYS A 152 5.51 3.41 0.41
N ASN A 153 4.23 3.49 0.77
CA ASN A 153 3.83 3.93 2.11
C ASN A 153 4.21 2.91 3.22
N LEU A 154 4.31 3.37 4.46
CA LEU A 154 4.35 2.53 5.66
C LEU A 154 3.09 2.81 6.48
N THR A 155 2.22 1.82 6.64
CA THR A 155 1.01 1.98 7.45
C THR A 155 1.36 1.78 8.91
N ASP A 156 1.49 2.88 9.65
CA ASP A 156 1.95 2.92 11.04
C ASP A 156 0.87 3.42 12.02
N VAL A 157 -0.38 3.44 11.57
CA VAL A 157 -1.58 3.55 12.40
C VAL A 157 -2.61 2.55 11.86
N ASP A 158 -3.11 1.66 12.71
CA ASP A 158 -4.05 0.59 12.34
C ASP A 158 -4.60 -0.07 13.64
N ASP A 159 -5.77 -0.69 13.59
CA ASP A 159 -6.33 -1.40 14.75
C ASP A 159 -5.42 -2.53 15.25
N LYS A 160 -4.74 -3.24 14.34
CA LYS A 160 -3.76 -4.28 14.71
C LYS A 160 -2.57 -3.70 15.47
N ILE A 161 -2.13 -2.49 15.10
CA ILE A 161 -1.05 -1.78 15.80
C ILE A 161 -1.53 -1.42 17.21
N ILE A 162 -2.73 -0.86 17.37
CA ILE A 162 -3.30 -0.49 18.66
C ILE A 162 -3.42 -1.71 19.58
N GLN A 163 -3.92 -2.84 19.06
CA GLN A 163 -4.04 -4.09 19.81
C GLN A 163 -2.67 -4.62 20.24
N ARG A 164 -1.68 -4.60 19.33
CA ARG A 164 -0.30 -5.02 19.60
C ARG A 164 0.36 -4.16 20.67
N MET A 165 0.23 -2.84 20.59
CA MET A 165 0.75 -1.91 21.59
C MET A 165 0.21 -2.21 23.00
N LYS A 166 -1.11 -2.42 23.11
CA LYS A 166 -1.76 -2.73 24.40
C LYS A 166 -1.26 -4.05 24.98
N ARG A 167 -1.15 -5.08 24.14
CA ARG A 167 -0.71 -6.41 24.56
C ARG A 167 0.75 -6.45 24.99
N ASP A 168 1.61 -5.85 24.18
CA ASP A 168 3.07 -5.90 24.38
C ASP A 168 3.57 -4.77 25.31
N LYS A 169 2.69 -3.82 25.67
CA LYS A 169 2.98 -2.63 26.52
C LYS A 169 4.15 -1.78 25.99
N ILE A 170 4.16 -1.55 24.68
CA ILE A 170 5.18 -0.77 23.99
C ILE A 170 4.57 0.46 23.32
N SER A 171 5.41 1.49 23.11
CA SER A 171 4.97 2.70 22.43
C SER A 171 4.70 2.45 20.95
N LEU A 172 3.90 3.32 20.32
CA LEU A 172 3.61 3.29 18.89
C LEU A 172 4.91 3.33 18.09
N LYS A 173 5.77 4.29 18.44
CA LYS A 173 7.05 4.53 17.77
C LYS A 173 7.97 3.33 17.87
N ASP A 174 8.09 2.71 19.05
CA ASP A 174 8.97 1.55 19.23
C ASP A 174 8.48 0.34 18.43
N LEU A 175 7.17 0.11 18.43
CA LEU A 175 6.54 -0.95 17.66
C LEU A 175 6.76 -0.76 16.15
N THR A 176 6.36 0.40 15.62
CA THR A 176 6.34 0.64 14.18
C THR A 176 7.73 0.84 13.61
N ASN A 177 8.67 1.43 14.35
CA ASN A 177 10.08 1.51 13.91
C ASN A 177 10.72 0.13 13.85
N ARG A 178 10.53 -0.70 14.88
CA ARG A 178 11.08 -2.06 14.90
C ARG A 178 10.69 -2.85 13.65
N TYR A 179 9.41 -2.81 13.28
CA TYR A 179 8.91 -3.59 12.15
C TYR A 179 9.15 -2.91 10.79
N ALA A 180 9.21 -1.57 10.73
CA ALA A 180 9.67 -0.85 9.55
C ALA A 180 11.15 -1.17 9.25
N ASP A 181 12.02 -1.13 10.26
CA ASP A 181 13.45 -1.41 10.11
C ASP A 181 13.68 -2.87 9.68
N ALA A 182 12.92 -3.82 10.26
CA ALA A 182 12.93 -5.21 9.84
C ALA A 182 12.52 -5.36 8.37
N PHE A 183 11.40 -4.75 7.97
CA PHE A 183 10.93 -4.77 6.59
C PHE A 183 11.96 -4.21 5.60
N LEU A 184 12.55 -3.05 5.89
CA LEU A 184 13.58 -2.44 5.04
C LEU A 184 14.85 -3.29 4.97
N SER A 185 15.22 -3.94 6.07
CA SER A 185 16.35 -4.87 6.12
C SER A 185 16.09 -6.10 5.25
N ASP A 186 14.88 -6.65 5.29
CA ASP A 186 14.49 -7.80 4.46
C ASP A 186 14.46 -7.42 2.97
N LEU A 187 13.94 -6.24 2.61
CA LEU A 187 14.02 -5.73 1.24
C LEU A 187 15.47 -5.62 0.76
N ALA A 188 16.38 -5.12 1.62
CA ALA A 188 17.80 -5.04 1.29
C ALA A 188 18.43 -6.44 1.13
N LEU A 189 18.07 -7.40 1.99
CA LEU A 189 18.54 -8.78 1.90
C LEU A 189 18.07 -9.46 0.60
N LEU A 190 16.83 -9.19 0.18
CA LEU A 190 16.25 -9.66 -1.07
C LEU A 190 16.74 -8.88 -2.30
N ASN A 191 17.65 -7.90 -2.11
CA ASN A 191 18.18 -7.04 -3.16
C ASN A 191 17.07 -6.29 -3.94
N VAL A 192 16.01 -5.88 -3.26
CA VAL A 192 14.97 -5.01 -3.83
C VAL A 192 15.51 -3.59 -3.98
N VAL A 193 15.25 -2.95 -5.12
CA VAL A 193 15.58 -1.54 -5.34
C VAL A 193 14.67 -0.69 -4.44
N PRO A 194 15.20 0.08 -3.48
CA PRO A 194 14.39 0.87 -2.57
C PRO A 194 13.50 1.86 -3.30
N ALA A 195 12.31 2.13 -2.76
CA ALA A 195 11.50 3.27 -3.15
C ALA A 195 12.27 4.58 -2.87
N GLY A 196 11.96 5.63 -3.62
CA GLY A 196 12.53 6.96 -3.36
C GLY A 196 12.01 7.55 -2.06
N LYS A 197 10.77 7.22 -1.66
CA LYS A 197 10.14 7.67 -0.42
C LYS A 197 9.34 6.56 0.24
N TYR A 198 9.36 6.58 1.58
CA TYR A 198 8.57 5.70 2.44
C TYR A 198 7.72 6.51 3.42
N PRO A 199 6.67 7.22 2.94
CA PRO A 199 5.85 8.07 3.80
C PRO A 199 5.09 7.23 4.83
N ARG A 200 5.05 7.72 6.07
CA ARG A 200 4.24 7.13 7.14
C ARG A 200 2.85 7.75 7.14
N ALA A 201 1.83 6.95 7.47
CA ALA A 201 0.48 7.47 7.58
C ALA A 201 0.39 8.56 8.66
N THR A 202 1.11 8.39 9.78
CA THR A 202 1.16 9.38 10.88
C THR A 202 1.77 10.73 10.48
N ASP A 203 2.66 10.77 9.49
CA ASP A 203 3.29 12.00 8.99
C ASP A 203 2.37 12.82 8.07
N HIS A 204 1.25 12.24 7.62
CA HIS A 204 0.34 12.83 6.63
C HIS A 204 -1.10 13.00 7.15
N ILE A 205 -1.29 13.05 8.48
CA ILE A 205 -2.62 13.22 9.08
C ILE A 205 -3.28 14.53 8.63
N ASP A 206 -2.53 15.63 8.60
CA ASP A 206 -3.06 16.93 8.18
C ASP A 206 -3.51 16.91 6.70
N ASP A 207 -2.74 16.25 5.84
CA ASP A 207 -3.10 16.07 4.42
C ASP A 207 -4.39 15.26 4.27
N MET A 208 -4.55 14.19 5.07
CA MET A 208 -5.78 13.40 5.10
C MET A 208 -6.99 14.23 5.56
N VAL A 209 -6.83 15.06 6.59
CA VAL A 209 -7.89 15.96 7.07
C VAL A 209 -8.32 16.95 5.97
N VAL A 210 -7.35 17.56 5.27
CA VAL A 210 -7.62 18.45 4.14
C VAL A 210 -8.38 17.72 3.02
N MET A 211 -7.97 16.50 2.68
CA MET A 211 -8.64 15.67 1.68
C MET A 211 -10.09 15.37 2.08
N ILE A 212 -10.32 14.93 3.33
CA ILE A 212 -11.66 14.62 3.84
C ILE A 212 -12.55 15.87 3.80
N GLN A 213 -12.04 17.02 4.23
CA GLN A 213 -12.80 18.27 4.16
C GLN A 213 -13.18 18.60 2.72
N GLY A 214 -12.25 18.44 1.76
CA GLY A 214 -12.55 18.63 0.34
C GLY A 214 -13.60 17.66 -0.21
N LEU A 215 -13.72 16.44 0.33
CA LEU A 215 -14.79 15.50 -0.02
C LEU A 215 -16.13 15.93 0.58
N VAL A 216 -16.14 16.38 1.83
CA VAL A 216 -17.34 16.90 2.51
C VAL A 216 -17.87 18.13 1.76
N ASP A 217 -17.00 19.07 1.40
CA ASP A 217 -17.38 20.30 0.70
C ASP A 217 -17.99 20.03 -0.68
N LYS A 218 -17.60 18.91 -1.31
CA LYS A 218 -18.13 18.44 -2.60
C LYS A 218 -19.37 17.57 -2.47
N GLY A 219 -19.84 17.29 -1.25
CA GLY A 219 -20.97 16.41 -1.00
C GLY A 219 -20.67 14.92 -1.22
N ASN A 220 -19.40 14.51 -1.21
CA ASN A 220 -18.97 13.12 -1.38
C ASN A 220 -18.61 12.42 -0.06
N ALA A 221 -18.76 13.11 1.06
CA ALA A 221 -18.55 12.56 2.39
C ALA A 221 -19.49 13.22 3.39
N TYR A 222 -19.84 12.49 4.44
CA TYR A 222 -20.72 12.97 5.51
C TYR A 222 -20.19 12.54 6.88
N GLU A 223 -20.54 13.31 7.90
CA GLU A 223 -20.23 12.97 9.29
C GLU A 223 -21.36 12.12 9.90
N SER A 224 -21.00 11.09 10.64
CA SER A 224 -21.90 10.30 11.46
C SER A 224 -21.19 9.83 12.73
N ASN A 225 -21.81 10.04 13.89
CA ASN A 225 -21.28 9.61 15.19
C ASN A 225 -19.83 10.06 15.50
N GLY A 226 -19.42 11.22 14.97
CA GLY A 226 -18.07 11.76 15.16
C GLY A 226 -17.00 11.11 14.27
N SER A 227 -17.40 10.30 13.30
CA SER A 227 -16.56 9.77 12.22
C SER A 227 -17.04 10.33 10.88
N TYR A 228 -16.15 10.43 9.91
CA TYR A 228 -16.51 10.79 8.54
C TYR A 228 -16.64 9.53 7.70
N TYR A 229 -17.54 9.52 6.72
CA TYR A 229 -17.76 8.40 5.82
C TYR A 229 -17.81 8.92 4.38
N PHE A 230 -17.27 8.15 3.44
CA PHE A 230 -17.42 8.43 2.02
C PHE A 230 -18.80 7.99 1.56
N ASP A 231 -19.49 8.85 0.80
CA ASP A 231 -20.76 8.49 0.18
C ASP A 231 -20.49 7.74 -1.12
N VAL A 232 -20.69 6.42 -1.10
CA VAL A 232 -20.46 5.57 -2.28
C VAL A 232 -21.45 5.88 -3.41
N GLU A 233 -22.66 6.33 -3.09
CA GLU A 233 -23.69 6.66 -4.08
C GLU A 233 -23.35 7.96 -4.82
N SER A 234 -22.59 8.85 -4.19
CA SER A 234 -22.15 10.11 -4.80
C SER A 234 -21.07 9.92 -5.87
N PHE A 235 -20.48 8.72 -5.98
CA PHE A 235 -19.46 8.39 -6.96
C PHE A 235 -19.92 7.25 -7.90
N PRO A 236 -20.50 7.57 -9.07
CA PRO A 236 -21.09 6.58 -9.98
C PRO A 236 -20.14 5.48 -10.46
N ASN A 237 -18.83 5.74 -10.42
CA ASN A 237 -17.79 4.80 -10.84
C ASN A 237 -17.23 3.95 -9.69
N TYR A 238 -17.82 4.04 -8.49
CA TYR A 238 -17.41 3.23 -7.35
C TYR A 238 -17.52 1.75 -7.72
N GLY A 239 -16.59 0.93 -7.22
CA GLY A 239 -16.58 -0.51 -7.49
C GLY A 239 -16.05 -0.96 -8.86
N ASN A 240 -15.85 -0.07 -9.84
CA ASN A 240 -15.37 -0.43 -11.20
C ASN A 240 -14.08 -1.27 -11.20
N LEU A 241 -13.13 -0.94 -10.31
CA LEU A 241 -11.85 -1.65 -10.23
C LEU A 241 -12.01 -3.10 -9.74
N ALA A 242 -12.87 -3.31 -8.74
CA ALA A 242 -13.11 -4.61 -8.10
C ALA A 242 -14.28 -5.39 -8.72
N ARG A 243 -15.05 -4.80 -9.66
CA ARG A 243 -16.35 -5.30 -10.14
C ARG A 243 -17.31 -5.60 -8.99
N LEU A 244 -17.51 -4.61 -8.13
CA LEU A 244 -18.57 -4.71 -7.14
C LEU A 244 -19.92 -4.55 -7.84
N ASP A 245 -20.77 -5.57 -7.72
CA ASP A 245 -22.15 -5.54 -8.18
C ASP A 245 -23.03 -5.03 -7.03
N PHE A 246 -23.32 -3.73 -7.04
CA PHE A 246 -24.08 -3.09 -5.96
C PHE A 246 -25.54 -3.56 -5.89
N ASP A 247 -26.09 -4.12 -6.97
CA ASP A 247 -27.46 -4.65 -6.96
C ASP A 247 -27.56 -5.89 -6.05
N ASN A 248 -26.45 -6.60 -5.84
CA ASN A 248 -26.37 -7.80 -4.99
C ASN A 248 -25.70 -7.57 -3.62
N MET A 249 -25.16 -6.37 -3.34
CA MET A 249 -24.39 -6.10 -2.10
C MET A 249 -25.23 -5.62 -0.90
N LYS A 250 -26.53 -5.37 -1.06
CA LYS A 250 -27.39 -4.89 0.05
C LYS A 250 -27.54 -5.89 1.21
N ASP A 251 -27.19 -7.16 1.00
CA ASP A 251 -27.33 -8.23 2.00
C ASP A 251 -26.03 -8.59 2.75
N GLY A 252 -24.89 -7.94 2.47
CA GLY A 252 -23.58 -8.30 3.04
C GLY A 252 -22.98 -7.32 4.05
N ALA A 253 -23.60 -6.14 4.26
CA ALA A 253 -23.08 -5.11 5.16
C ALA A 253 -23.56 -5.34 6.61
N GLY A 254 -23.23 -6.50 7.15
CA GLY A 254 -23.50 -6.86 8.54
C GLY A 254 -22.94 -8.25 8.80
N GLU A 255 -22.11 -8.37 9.84
CA GLU A 255 -21.50 -9.61 10.33
C GLU A 255 -20.22 -10.08 9.61
N GLY A 256 -19.10 -9.49 10.05
CA GLY A 256 -17.82 -10.20 10.15
C GLY A 256 -17.44 -10.26 11.63
N GLY A 257 -17.55 -11.44 12.23
CA GLY A 257 -17.24 -11.71 13.65
C GLY A 257 -15.76 -11.82 13.98
#